data_AF-A0A954S2F1-F1
#
_entry.id   AF-A0A954S2F1-F1
#
_cell.length_a   1.000
_cell.length_b   1.000
_cell.length_c   1.000
_cell.angle_alpha   90.00
_cell.angle_beta   90.00
_cell.angle_gamma   90.00
#
_symmetry.space_group_name_H-M   'P 1'
#
loop_
_entity.id
_entity.type
_entity.pdbx_description
1 polymer ?
#
loop_
_entity_poly.entity_id
_entity_poly.type
_entity_poly.pdbx_seq_one_letter_code
_entity_poly.pdbx_strand_id
1 'polypeptide(L)'
;MSTPVWLKPVLGRISERHWRRVALGVMGLILCAQMGRVIVEPRGDFHLHWRFGARLVAGEFPYDENGLDLPYLPFWAVVHAPLSFLSMHAAQILILPVFLIAGYALWRVLDKVAASTSP
;
A
#
# COMPACT_ATOMS: atom_id res chain seq x y z
N MET A 1 15.40 -3.01 -45.37
CA MET A 1 14.45 -1.89 -45.42
C MET A 1 14.50 -1.14 -44.09
N SER A 2 15.20 -0.01 -44.06
CA SER A 2 15.33 0.86 -42.89
C SER A 2 14.03 1.64 -42.66
N THR A 3 13.45 1.52 -41.48
CA THR A 3 12.26 2.28 -41.09
C THR A 3 12.51 3.80 -41.23
N PRO A 4 11.60 4.55 -41.87
CA PRO A 4 11.74 5.99 -42.03
C PRO A 4 11.97 6.70 -40.69
N VAL A 5 12.92 7.63 -40.64
CA VAL A 5 13.35 8.35 -39.41
C VAL A 5 12.17 9.04 -38.70
N TRP A 6 11.16 9.47 -39.46
CA TRP A 6 9.94 10.13 -38.97
C TRP A 6 8.96 9.18 -38.24
N LEU A 7 9.06 7.86 -38.47
CA LEU A 7 8.19 6.85 -37.83
C LEU A 7 8.73 6.38 -36.47
N LYS A 8 10.03 6.50 -36.22
CA LYS A 8 10.66 6.15 -34.93
C LYS A 8 10.02 6.84 -33.71
N PRO A 9 9.73 8.16 -33.72
CA PRO A 9 9.11 8.82 -32.56
C PRO A 9 7.63 8.47 -32.36
N VAL A 10 6.94 7.96 -33.38
CA VAL A 10 5.54 7.51 -33.29
C VAL A 10 5.47 6.07 -32.77
N LEU A 11 6.29 5.17 -33.34
CA LEU A 11 6.39 3.78 -32.90
C LEU A 11 6.95 3.67 -31.47
N GLY A 12 7.93 4.52 -31.10
CA GLY A 12 8.44 4.62 -29.74
C GLY A 12 7.38 5.04 -28.71
N ARG A 13 6.52 6.01 -29.05
CA ARG A 13 5.42 6.47 -28.18
C ARG A 13 4.27 5.46 -28.08
N ILE A 14 3.97 4.73 -29.15
CA ILE A 14 2.96 3.65 -29.11
C ILE A 14 3.48 2.49 -28.25
N SER A 15 4.75 2.12 -28.40
CA SER A 15 5.43 1.12 -27.57
C SER A 15 5.41 1.51 -26.10
N GLU A 16 5.79 2.74 -25.76
CA GLU A 16 5.81 3.24 -24.37
C GLU A 16 4.42 3.23 -23.74
N ARG A 17 3.40 3.75 -24.44
CA ARG A 17 2.02 3.73 -23.95
C ARG A 17 1.49 2.31 -23.77
N HIS A 18 1.82 1.39 -24.67
CA HIS A 18 1.43 0.00 -24.59
C HIS A 18 2.08 -0.68 -23.38
N TRP A 19 3.40 -0.60 -23.25
CA TRP A 19 4.14 -1.18 -22.12
C TRP A 19 3.74 -0.58 -20.78
N ARG A 20 3.46 0.73 -20.73
CA ARG A 20 2.92 1.37 -19.53
C ARG A 20 1.56 0.78 -19.13
N ARG A 21 0.65 0.55 -20.09
CA ARG A 21 -0.64 -0.10 -19.81
C ARG A 21 -0.46 -1.53 -19.33
N VAL A 22 0.44 -2.30 -19.95
CA VAL A 22 0.77 -3.66 -19.53
C VAL A 22 1.31 -3.66 -18.10
N ALA A 23 2.27 -2.79 -17.79
CA ALA A 23 2.84 -2.68 -16.45
C ALA A 23 1.78 -2.31 -15.39
N LEU A 24 0.91 -1.34 -15.69
CA LEU A 24 -0.21 -0.98 -14.81
C LEU A 24 -1.19 -2.14 -14.62
N GLY A 25 -1.50 -2.89 -15.68
CA GLY A 25 -2.36 -4.06 -15.63
C GLY A 25 -1.78 -5.18 -14.77
N VAL A 26 -0.49 -5.51 -14.95
CA VAL A 26 0.23 -6.51 -14.13
C VAL A 26 0.27 -6.09 -12.67
N MET A 27 0.58 -4.81 -12.39
CA MET A 27 0.57 -4.28 -11.03
C MET A 27 -0.81 -4.38 -10.38
N GLY A 28 -1.88 -4.05 -11.11
CA GLY A 28 -3.25 -4.19 -10.64
C GLY A 28 -3.61 -5.65 -10.33
N LEU A 29 -3.21 -6.60 -11.19
CA LEU A 29 -3.44 -8.03 -10.97
C LEU A 29 -2.73 -8.53 -9.71
N ILE A 30 -1.45 -8.16 -9.52
CA ILE A 30 -0.68 -8.51 -8.33
C ILE A 30 -1.36 -7.95 -7.08
N LEU A 31 -1.79 -6.68 -7.12
CA LEU A 31 -2.48 -6.04 -5.99
C LEU A 31 -3.77 -6.79 -5.63
N CYS A 32 -4.61 -7.10 -6.61
CA CYS A 32 -5.84 -7.88 -6.40
C CYS A 32 -5.55 -9.26 -5.81
N ALA A 33 -4.52 -9.95 -6.30
CA ALA A 33 -4.12 -11.25 -5.76
C ALA A 33 -3.67 -11.16 -4.30
N GLN A 34 -2.88 -10.14 -3.93
CA GLN A 34 -2.46 -9.95 -2.54
C GLN A 34 -3.63 -9.59 -1.63
N MET A 35 -4.54 -8.72 -2.08
CA MET A 35 -5.76 -8.40 -1.33
C MET A 35 -6.62 -9.64 -1.10
N GLY A 36 -6.79 -10.48 -2.13
CA GLY A 36 -7.51 -11.75 -2.02
C GLY A 36 -6.89 -12.68 -0.95
N ARG A 37 -5.57 -12.77 -0.89
CA ARG A 37 -4.87 -13.57 0.14
C ARG A 37 -5.13 -13.07 1.55
N VAL A 38 -5.14 -11.75 1.75
CA VAL A 38 -5.44 -11.13 3.06
C VAL A 38 -6.91 -11.33 3.47
N ILE A 39 -7.83 -11.30 2.51
CA ILE A 39 -9.25 -11.56 2.79
C ILE A 39 -9.45 -13.01 3.26
N VAL A 40 -8.72 -13.96 2.69
CA VAL A 40 -8.82 -15.38 3.06
C VAL A 40 -8.24 -15.64 4.44
N GLU A 41 -7.06 -15.09 4.74
CA GLU A 41 -6.39 -15.31 6.02
C GLU A 41 -5.51 -14.12 6.43
N PRO A 42 -5.32 -13.90 7.74
CA PRO A 42 -4.40 -12.87 8.20
C PRO A 42 -2.97 -13.13 7.76
N ARG A 43 -2.26 -12.07 7.35
CA ARG A 43 -0.88 -12.19 6.86
C ARG A 43 0.02 -11.04 7.27
N GLY A 44 1.33 -11.31 7.31
CA GLY A 44 2.35 -10.29 7.59
C GLY A 44 2.37 -9.83 9.05
N ASP A 45 2.91 -8.64 9.25
CA ASP A 45 3.14 -8.00 10.55
C ASP A 45 1.94 -7.21 11.10
N PHE A 46 0.83 -7.15 10.36
CA PHE A 46 -0.38 -6.45 10.82
C PHE A 46 -0.85 -6.92 12.21
N HIS A 47 -0.67 -8.20 12.53
CA HIS A 47 -1.01 -8.75 13.84
C HIS A 47 -0.24 -8.08 14.98
N LEU A 48 1.01 -7.65 14.75
CA LEU A 48 1.82 -6.91 15.72
C LEU A 48 1.22 -5.52 15.95
N HIS A 49 0.86 -4.80 14.89
CA HIS A 49 0.24 -3.48 14.98
C HIS A 49 -1.12 -3.52 15.68
N TRP A 50 -1.93 -4.54 15.39
CA TRP A 50 -3.21 -4.77 16.05
C TRP A 50 -3.01 -5.03 17.55
N ARG A 51 -2.06 -5.91 17.93
CA ARG A 51 -1.73 -6.17 19.35
C ARG A 51 -1.21 -4.91 20.05
N PHE A 52 -0.40 -4.10 19.37
CA PHE A 52 0.14 -2.86 19.91
C PHE A 52 -0.96 -1.86 20.29
N GLY A 53 -1.97 -1.69 19.42
CA GLY A 53 -3.16 -0.91 19.72
C GLY A 53 -4.02 -1.53 20.83
N ALA A 54 -4.21 -2.86 20.80
CA ALA A 54 -5.02 -3.56 21.80
C ALA A 54 -4.45 -3.42 23.22
N ARG A 55 -3.13 -3.56 23.38
CA ARG A 55 -2.45 -3.37 24.67
C ARG A 55 -2.64 -1.95 25.20
N LEU A 56 -2.52 -0.94 24.34
CA LEU A 56 -2.77 0.45 24.72
C LEU A 56 -4.21 0.65 25.21
N VAL A 57 -5.21 0.08 24.51
CA VAL A 57 -6.63 0.16 24.91
C VAL A 57 -6.87 -0.56 26.24
N ALA A 58 -6.18 -1.68 26.48
CA ALA A 58 -6.25 -2.43 27.73
C ALA A 58 -5.55 -1.74 28.92
N GLY A 59 -4.86 -0.61 28.69
CA GLY A 59 -4.06 0.08 29.71
C GLY A 59 -2.74 -0.64 30.04
N GLU A 60 -2.31 -1.56 29.17
CA GLU A 60 -1.07 -2.29 29.30
C GLU A 60 0.09 -1.52 28.65
N PHE A 61 1.32 -1.76 29.14
CA PHE A 61 2.51 -1.23 28.48
C PHE A 61 2.58 -1.79 27.05
N PRO A 62 2.67 -0.94 26.00
CA PRO A 62 2.55 -1.41 24.62
C PRO A 62 3.68 -2.31 24.14
N TYR A 63 4.89 -2.19 24.69
CA TYR A 63 6.05 -3.00 24.29
C TYR A 63 6.14 -4.26 25.15
N ASP A 64 6.30 -5.43 24.53
CA ASP A 64 6.45 -6.72 25.21
C ASP A 64 7.53 -7.59 24.57
N GLU A 65 7.89 -8.66 25.26
CA GLU A 65 8.93 -9.62 24.84
C GLU A 65 8.45 -10.58 23.73
N ASN A 66 7.18 -10.48 23.27
CA ASN A 66 6.54 -11.44 22.36
C ASN A 66 6.47 -10.94 20.90
N GLY A 67 7.51 -10.28 20.40
CA GLY A 67 7.56 -9.78 19.01
C GLY A 67 7.29 -8.28 18.84
N LEU A 68 7.21 -7.50 19.94
CA LEU A 68 7.10 -6.04 19.95
C LEU A 68 8.43 -5.35 20.33
N ASP A 69 9.52 -6.10 20.21
CA ASP A 69 10.92 -5.75 20.43
C ASP A 69 11.48 -4.77 19.37
N LEU A 70 10.75 -4.53 18.29
CA LEU A 70 10.94 -3.39 17.41
C LEU A 70 10.24 -2.15 18.00
N PRO A 71 10.97 -1.11 18.42
CA PRO A 71 10.35 0.08 18.99
C PRO A 71 9.67 0.90 17.89
N TYR A 72 8.46 0.50 17.50
CA TYR A 72 7.55 1.39 16.82
C TYR A 72 7.29 2.59 17.73
N LEU A 73 7.24 3.80 17.17
CA LEU A 73 6.86 4.98 17.94
C LEU A 73 5.50 4.74 18.64
N PRO A 74 5.29 5.18 19.90
CA PRO A 74 4.02 5.00 20.62
C PRO A 74 2.80 5.53 19.84
N PHE A 75 3.02 6.50 18.95
CA PHE A 75 2.05 6.97 17.96
C PHE A 75 1.34 5.83 17.22
N TRP A 76 2.06 4.76 16.85
CA TRP A 76 1.47 3.64 16.12
C TRP A 76 0.47 2.84 16.95
N ALA A 77 0.63 2.79 18.27
CA ALA A 77 -0.38 2.19 19.15
C ALA A 77 -1.67 3.01 19.12
N VAL A 78 -1.56 4.35 19.13
CA VAL A 78 -2.72 5.25 19.04
C VAL A 78 -3.44 5.09 17.70
N VAL A 79 -2.70 5.01 16.59
CA VAL A 79 -3.28 4.83 15.24
C VAL A 79 -4.06 3.52 15.13
N HIS A 80 -3.58 2.44 15.77
CA HIS A 80 -4.18 1.11 15.67
C HIS A 80 -5.16 0.79 16.80
N ALA A 81 -5.23 1.60 17.86
CA ALA A 81 -6.18 1.43 18.96
C ALA A 81 -7.65 1.37 18.51
N PRO A 82 -8.14 2.20 17.57
CA PRO A 82 -9.51 2.05 17.06
C PRO A 82 -9.75 0.72 16.33
N LEU A 83 -8.71 0.14 15.73
CA LEU A 83 -8.82 -1.12 15.00
C LEU A 83 -8.87 -2.34 15.94
N SER A 84 -8.41 -2.21 17.19
CA SER A 84 -8.45 -3.31 18.16
C SER A 84 -9.84 -3.64 18.69
N PHE A 85 -10.84 -2.78 18.44
CA PHE A 85 -12.25 -3.11 18.70
C PHE A 85 -12.84 -4.14 17.74
N LEU A 86 -12.13 -4.42 16.63
CA LEU A 86 -12.47 -5.46 15.67
C LEU A 86 -11.56 -6.67 15.87
N SER A 87 -11.99 -7.84 15.39
CA SER A 87 -11.08 -8.97 15.28
C SER A 87 -9.89 -8.60 14.39
N MET A 88 -8.71 -9.14 14.69
CA MET A 88 -7.48 -8.84 13.95
C MET A 88 -7.65 -9.03 12.43
N HIS A 89 -8.36 -10.08 12.01
CA HIS A 89 -8.64 -10.33 10.60
C HIS A 89 -9.57 -9.27 9.99
N ALA A 90 -10.66 -8.91 10.68
CA ALA A 90 -11.58 -7.88 10.20
C ALA A 90 -10.90 -6.50 10.11
N ALA A 91 -10.08 -6.15 11.10
CA ALA A 91 -9.26 -4.96 11.08
C ALA A 91 -8.29 -4.94 9.89
N GLN A 92 -7.67 -6.08 9.58
CA GLN A 92 -6.77 -6.19 8.43
C GLN A 92 -7.49 -6.03 7.10
N ILE A 93 -8.71 -6.56 6.96
CA ILE A 93 -9.53 -6.35 5.77
C ILE A 93 -9.92 -4.87 5.63
N LEU A 94 -10.29 -4.22 6.76
CA LEU A 94 -10.69 -2.82 6.78
C LEU A 94 -9.56 -1.86 6.40
N ILE A 95 -8.29 -2.21 6.66
CA ILE A 95 -7.15 -1.38 6.27
C ILE A 95 -6.93 -1.37 4.75
N LEU A 96 -7.42 -2.38 4.01
CA LEU A 96 -7.20 -2.48 2.56
C LEU A 96 -7.78 -1.29 1.79
N PRO A 97 -9.04 -0.85 2.00
CA PRO A 97 -9.54 0.40 1.44
C PRO A 97 -8.70 1.62 1.80
N VAL A 98 -8.23 1.72 3.05
CA VAL A 98 -7.39 2.84 3.52
C VAL A 98 -6.09 2.88 2.73
N PHE A 99 -5.46 1.72 2.50
CA PHE A 99 -4.25 1.59 1.69
C PHE A 99 -4.48 2.05 0.25
N LEU A 100 -5.61 1.69 -0.37
CA LEU A 100 -5.95 2.13 -1.74
C LEU A 100 -6.15 3.65 -1.81
N ILE A 101 -6.85 4.22 -0.83
CA ILE A 101 -7.08 5.67 -0.76
C ILE A 101 -5.75 6.41 -0.57
N ALA A 102 -4.90 5.94 0.33
CA ALA A 102 -3.58 6.52 0.57
C ALA A 102 -2.69 6.42 -0.67
N GLY A 103 -2.70 5.29 -1.36
CA GLY A 103 -1.96 5.10 -2.63
C GLY A 103 -2.45 6.06 -3.71
N TYR A 104 -3.76 6.24 -3.86
CA TYR A 104 -4.33 7.23 -4.79
C TYR A 104 -3.93 8.66 -4.40
N ALA A 105 -4.05 9.03 -3.12
CA ALA A 105 -3.65 10.34 -2.65
C ALA A 105 -2.17 10.63 -2.91
N LEU A 106 -1.28 9.66 -2.63
CA LEU A 106 0.13 9.75 -2.94
C LEU A 106 0.36 9.95 -4.44
N TRP A 107 -0.30 9.17 -5.29
CA TRP A 107 -0.21 9.33 -6.75
C TRP A 107 -0.61 10.74 -7.19
N ARG A 108 -1.70 11.30 -6.64
CA ARG A 108 -2.14 12.67 -6.95
C ARG A 108 -1.12 13.73 -6.52
N VAL A 109 -0.44 13.54 -5.41
CA VAL A 109 0.63 14.44 -4.95
C VAL A 109 1.83 14.35 -5.89
N LEU A 110 2.28 13.14 -6.23
CA LEU A 110 3.41 12.94 -7.14
C LEU A 110 3.13 13.49 -8.54
N ASP A 111 1.91 13.32 -9.05
CA ASP A 111 1.47 13.87 -10.34
C ASP A 111 1.55 15.40 -10.37
N LYS A 112 1.10 16.06 -9.29
CA LYS A 112 1.22 17.51 -9.13
C LYS A 112 2.68 17.98 -9.08
N VAL A 113 3.52 17.30 -8.30
CA VAL A 113 4.94 17.65 -8.17
C VAL A 113 5.67 17.48 -9.51
N ALA A 114 5.41 16.38 -10.23
CA ALA A 114 6.01 16.14 -11.54
C ALA A 114 5.61 17.22 -12.56
N ALA A 115 4.34 17.64 -12.55
CA ALA A 115 3.85 18.72 -13.41
C ALA A 115 4.49 20.08 -13.07
N SER A 116 4.78 20.38 -11.80
CA SER A 116 5.40 21.65 -11.41
C SER A 116 6.91 21.72 -11.68
N THR A 117 7.56 20.60 -11.97
CA THR A 117 8.99 20.52 -12.29
C THR A 117 9.28 20.37 -13.79
N SER A 118 8.26 20.40 -14.64
CA SER A 118 8.45 20.36 -16.10
C SER A 118 8.75 21.78 -16.62
N PRO A 119 9.88 22.00 -17.32
CA PRO A 119 10.28 23.32 -17.83
C PRO A 119 9.35 23.87 -18.92
#